data_AF-A0A527H8S0-F1
#
_entry.id   AF-A0A527H8S0-F1
#
_cell.length_a   1.000
_cell.length_b   1.000
_cell.length_c   1.000
_cell.angle_alpha   90.00
_cell.angle_beta   90.00
_cell.angle_gamma   90.00
#
_symmetry.space_group_name_H-M   'P 1'
#
loop_
_entity.id
_entity.type
_entity.pdbx_description
1 polymer ?
#
loop_
_entity_poly.entity_id
_entity_poly.type
_entity_poly.pdbx_seq_one_letter_code
_entity_poly.pdbx_strand_id
1 'polypeptide(L)'
;VLIYERIREERRAGRSVIQAIDTGFTKALATIVDSNITSLIATVVLFYLGTGPVKGFAITYAIGILTTVFTAFTFTRLLVSIWLRRARPKELPKAPVTFVPPGTKIPFMGIRRWTFTLSSALSILSVVLFMTVGINYGIDFKGGSLIEVQAKSGNADLADLRARLTELNIGEVQVQQFGTPNDVLIRVGTQDGGENAEQTVIDKVRGELQDNYDFRRVEVVGPTVSGE
;
A
#
# COMPACT_ATOMS: atom_id res chain seq x y z
N VAL A 1 -16.58 -11.62 -4.10
CA VAL A 1 -17.19 -12.52 -3.10
C VAL A 1 -18.59 -12.06 -2.68
N LEU A 2 -18.75 -10.83 -2.18
CA LEU A 2 -20.04 -10.30 -1.70
C LEU A 2 -21.21 -10.49 -2.68
N ILE A 3 -21.00 -10.20 -3.97
CA ILE A 3 -22.01 -10.41 -5.01
C ILE A 3 -22.49 -11.87 -5.04
N TYR A 4 -21.57 -12.83 -5.06
CA TYR A 4 -21.92 -14.26 -5.14
C TYR A 4 -22.64 -14.75 -3.88
N GLU A 5 -22.21 -14.32 -2.69
CA GLU A 5 -22.90 -14.67 -1.46
C GLU A 5 -24.30 -14.06 -1.42
N ARG A 6 -24.47 -12.81 -1.87
CA ARG A 6 -25.80 -12.19 -1.93
C ARG A 6 -26.71 -12.91 -2.94
N ILE A 7 -26.20 -13.31 -4.10
CA ILE A 7 -26.96 -14.10 -5.09
C ILE A 7 -27.37 -15.46 -4.48
N ARG A 8 -26.46 -16.14 -3.76
CA ARG A 8 -26.75 -17.41 -3.09
C ARG A 8 -27.81 -17.27 -2.00
N GLU A 9 -27.75 -16.20 -1.23
CA GLU A 9 -28.73 -15.88 -0.19
C GLU A 9 -30.13 -15.64 -0.80
N GLU A 10 -30.21 -14.84 -1.87
CA GLU A 10 -31.47 -14.58 -2.57
C GLU A 10 -32.04 -15.83 -3.24
N ARG A 11 -31.17 -16.74 -3.72
CA ARG A 11 -31.60 -18.04 -4.24
C ARG A 11 -32.11 -18.97 -3.14
N ARG A 12 -31.48 -18.98 -1.95
CA ARG A 12 -31.96 -19.71 -0.77
C ARG A 12 -33.30 -19.17 -0.25
N ALA A 13 -33.56 -17.88 -0.45
CA ALA A 13 -34.85 -17.25 -0.17
C ALA A 13 -35.97 -17.60 -1.19
N GLY A 14 -35.71 -18.50 -2.15
CA GLY A 14 -36.72 -19.04 -3.06
C GLY A 14 -36.89 -18.27 -4.38
N ARG A 15 -36.13 -17.20 -4.62
CA ARG A 15 -36.22 -16.41 -5.88
C ARG A 15 -35.70 -17.18 -7.08
N SER A 16 -36.25 -16.92 -8.26
CA SER A 16 -35.75 -17.50 -9.53
C SER A 16 -34.28 -17.13 -9.76
N VAL A 17 -33.55 -17.93 -10.55
CA VAL A 17 -32.11 -17.70 -10.80
C VAL A 17 -31.85 -16.29 -11.36
N ILE A 18 -32.68 -15.82 -12.28
CA ILE A 18 -32.56 -14.48 -12.88
C ILE A 18 -32.81 -13.40 -11.83
N GLN A 19 -33.89 -13.51 -11.07
CA GLN A 19 -34.25 -12.53 -10.04
C GLN A 19 -33.23 -12.49 -8.89
N ALA A 20 -32.67 -13.64 -8.51
CA ALA A 20 -31.63 -13.75 -7.50
C ALA A 20 -30.33 -13.07 -7.96
N ILE A 21 -29.97 -13.21 -9.24
CA ILE A 21 -28.81 -12.54 -9.84
C ILE A 21 -29.01 -11.03 -9.84
N ASP A 22 -30.12 -10.53 -10.41
CA ASP A 22 -30.36 -9.08 -10.50
C ASP A 22 -30.46 -8.42 -9.11
N THR A 23 -31.19 -9.04 -8.18
CA THR A 23 -31.27 -8.49 -6.81
C THR A 23 -29.92 -8.57 -6.09
N GLY A 24 -29.17 -9.66 -6.30
CA GLY A 24 -27.85 -9.86 -5.73
C GLY A 24 -26.87 -8.78 -6.16
N PHE A 25 -26.83 -8.43 -7.45
CA PHE A 25 -26.01 -7.34 -7.98
C PHE A 25 -26.41 -5.99 -7.40
N THR A 26 -27.69 -5.64 -7.39
CA THR A 26 -28.15 -4.32 -6.89
C THR A 26 -27.84 -4.13 -5.40
N LYS A 27 -28.10 -5.15 -4.57
CA LYS A 27 -27.84 -5.06 -3.13
C LYS A 27 -26.34 -5.08 -2.82
N ALA A 28 -25.57 -5.93 -3.50
CA ALA A 28 -24.13 -5.99 -3.28
C ALA A 28 -23.41 -4.73 -3.78
N LEU A 29 -23.89 -4.09 -4.86
CA LEU A 29 -23.32 -2.84 -5.37
C LEU A 29 -23.34 -1.75 -4.29
N ALA A 30 -24.48 -1.56 -3.61
CA ALA A 30 -24.60 -0.55 -2.56
C ALA A 30 -23.57 -0.76 -1.46
N THR A 31 -23.43 -1.99 -0.95
CA THR A 31 -22.43 -2.34 0.09
C THR A 31 -20.99 -2.18 -0.41
N ILE A 32 -20.70 -2.57 -1.65
CA ILE A 32 -19.35 -2.45 -2.23
C ILE A 32 -18.99 -0.97 -2.37
N VAL A 33 -19.89 -0.15 -2.91
CA VAL A 33 -19.65 1.28 -3.09
C VAL A 33 -19.46 1.95 -1.74
N ASP A 34 -20.32 1.68 -0.76
CA ASP A 34 -20.20 2.20 0.60
C ASP A 34 -18.84 1.89 1.26
N SER A 35 -18.43 0.62 1.22
CA SER A 35 -17.12 0.20 1.77
C SER A 35 -15.91 0.84 1.10
N ASN A 36 -16.01 1.17 -0.20
CA ASN A 36 -14.93 1.79 -0.95
C ASN A 36 -14.94 3.32 -0.89
N ILE A 37 -16.09 3.96 -0.66
CA ILE A 37 -16.18 5.43 -0.52
C ILE A 37 -15.34 5.90 0.67
N THR A 38 -15.42 5.24 1.82
CA THR A 38 -14.59 5.61 2.99
C THR A 38 -13.10 5.54 2.65
N SER A 39 -12.70 4.51 1.92
CA SER A 39 -11.32 4.34 1.46
C SER A 39 -10.91 5.42 0.46
N LEU A 40 -11.82 5.82 -0.45
CA LEU A 40 -11.60 6.91 -1.39
C LEU A 40 -11.40 8.25 -0.65
N ILE A 41 -12.19 8.53 0.39
CA ILE A 41 -12.04 9.74 1.21
C ILE A 41 -10.66 9.77 1.86
N ALA A 42 -10.24 8.67 2.50
CA ALA A 42 -8.89 8.59 3.09
C ALA A 42 -7.80 8.80 2.03
N THR A 43 -7.99 8.27 0.83
CA THR A 43 -7.06 8.41 -0.29
C THR A 43 -6.94 9.85 -0.77
N VAL A 44 -8.06 10.58 -0.84
CA VAL A 44 -8.07 12.02 -1.18
C VAL A 44 -7.31 12.81 -0.13
N VAL A 45 -7.53 12.51 1.15
CA VAL A 45 -6.79 13.14 2.26
C VAL A 45 -5.29 12.86 2.13
N LEU A 46 -4.89 11.61 1.85
CA LEU A 46 -3.49 11.24 1.62
C LEU A 46 -2.88 11.94 0.40
N PHE A 47 -3.65 12.19 -0.66
CA PHE A 47 -3.16 12.89 -1.84
C PHE A 47 -2.86 14.37 -1.56
N TYR A 48 -3.71 15.04 -0.77
CA TYR A 48 -3.52 16.45 -0.42
C TYR A 48 -2.45 16.65 0.67
N LEU A 49 -2.46 15.83 1.72
CA LEU A 49 -1.55 15.96 2.88
C LEU A 49 -0.25 15.16 2.74
N GLY A 50 -0.23 14.11 1.93
CA GLY A 50 0.96 13.27 1.76
C GLY A 50 2.05 13.97 0.96
N THR A 51 3.30 13.51 1.10
CA THR A 51 4.46 14.00 0.36
C THR A 51 5.11 12.88 -0.46
N GLY A 52 5.75 13.25 -1.57
CA GLY A 52 6.54 12.36 -2.42
C GLY A 52 5.88 10.99 -2.70
N PRO A 53 6.41 9.88 -2.13
CA PRO A 53 5.88 8.53 -2.33
C PRO A 53 4.41 8.33 -1.91
N VAL A 54 3.95 9.02 -0.86
CA VAL A 54 2.58 8.86 -0.32
C VAL A 54 1.53 9.34 -1.32
N LYS A 55 1.83 10.41 -2.08
CA LYS A 55 0.95 10.88 -3.16
C LYS A 55 0.87 9.86 -4.29
N GLY A 56 1.99 9.25 -4.66
CA GLY A 56 2.04 8.19 -5.67
C GLY A 56 1.18 6.98 -5.26
N PHE A 57 1.33 6.53 -4.01
CA PHE A 57 0.49 5.47 -3.44
C PHE A 57 -1.00 5.82 -3.50
N ALA A 58 -1.37 7.04 -3.10
CA ALA A 58 -2.75 7.48 -3.11
C ALA A 58 -3.38 7.41 -4.51
N ILE A 59 -2.66 7.86 -5.56
CA ILE A 59 -3.17 7.79 -6.94
C ILE A 59 -3.37 6.33 -7.37
N THR A 60 -2.38 5.47 -7.16
CA THR A 60 -2.49 4.05 -7.54
C THR A 60 -3.63 3.35 -6.81
N TYR A 61 -3.80 3.65 -5.51
CA TYR A 61 -4.87 3.07 -4.71
C TYR A 61 -6.26 3.58 -5.14
N ALA A 62 -6.40 4.88 -5.47
CA ALA A 62 -7.64 5.43 -6.01
C ALA A 62 -8.03 4.77 -7.35
N ILE A 63 -7.08 4.63 -8.27
CA ILE A 63 -7.30 3.93 -9.55
C ILE A 63 -7.70 2.47 -9.27
N GLY A 64 -7.00 1.79 -8.35
CA GLY A 64 -7.33 0.42 -7.94
C GLY A 64 -8.76 0.27 -7.44
N ILE A 65 -9.24 1.17 -6.58
CA ILE A 65 -10.63 1.18 -6.13
C ILE A 65 -11.60 1.35 -7.30
N LEU A 66 -11.37 2.33 -8.18
CA LEU A 66 -12.25 2.58 -9.33
C LEU A 66 -12.30 1.38 -10.28
N THR A 67 -11.14 0.83 -10.63
CA THR A 67 -11.03 -0.34 -11.51
C THR A 67 -11.68 -1.57 -10.88
N THR A 68 -11.50 -1.80 -9.57
CA THR A 68 -12.11 -2.96 -8.90
C THR A 68 -13.62 -2.84 -8.78
N VAL A 69 -14.16 -1.67 -8.44
CA VAL A 69 -15.63 -1.43 -8.41
C VAL A 69 -16.22 -1.58 -9.80
N PHE A 70 -15.59 -1.00 -10.82
CA PHE A 70 -16.02 -1.15 -12.21
C PHE A 70 -15.98 -2.61 -12.69
N THR A 71 -14.91 -3.34 -12.38
CA THR A 71 -14.77 -4.75 -12.78
C THR A 71 -15.75 -5.65 -12.03
N ALA A 72 -15.95 -5.41 -10.73
CA ALA A 72 -16.90 -6.16 -9.92
C ALA A 72 -18.35 -5.96 -10.38
N PHE A 73 -18.71 -4.75 -10.82
CA PHE A 73 -20.06 -4.48 -11.31
C PHE A 73 -20.21 -4.76 -12.80
N THR A 74 -19.56 -3.99 -13.67
CA THR A 74 -19.79 -4.01 -15.11
C THR A 74 -19.28 -5.29 -15.75
N PHE A 75 -18.00 -5.61 -15.53
CA PHE A 75 -17.37 -6.76 -16.18
C PHE A 75 -17.94 -8.09 -15.68
N THR A 76 -18.07 -8.24 -14.37
CA THR A 76 -18.65 -9.47 -13.79
C THR A 76 -20.12 -9.64 -14.16
N ARG A 77 -20.92 -8.56 -14.18
CA ARG A 77 -22.33 -8.62 -14.62
C ARG A 77 -22.45 -8.98 -16.09
N LEU A 78 -21.56 -8.46 -16.95
CA LEU A 78 -21.50 -8.83 -18.35
C LEU A 78 -21.22 -10.34 -18.51
N LEU A 79 -20.19 -10.85 -17.84
CA LEU A 79 -19.84 -12.27 -17.90
C LEU A 79 -20.98 -13.17 -17.41
N VAL A 80 -21.61 -12.82 -16.28
CA VAL A 80 -22.74 -13.57 -15.74
C VAL A 80 -23.95 -13.51 -16.66
N SER A 81 -24.22 -12.35 -17.28
CA SER A 81 -25.31 -12.19 -18.26
C SER A 81 -25.10 -13.04 -19.51
N ILE A 82 -23.87 -13.03 -20.07
CA ILE A 82 -23.50 -13.88 -21.22
C ILE A 82 -23.67 -15.36 -20.87
N TRP A 83 -23.16 -15.77 -19.71
CA TRP A 83 -23.29 -17.14 -19.24
C TRP A 83 -24.74 -17.56 -19.04
N LEU A 84 -25.57 -16.71 -18.43
CA LEU A 84 -26.99 -16.98 -18.19
C LEU A 84 -27.75 -17.16 -19.52
N ARG A 85 -27.44 -16.35 -20.54
CA ARG A 85 -28.03 -16.47 -21.88
C ARG A 85 -27.61 -17.75 -22.60
N ARG A 86 -26.35 -18.17 -22.47
CA ARG A 86 -25.78 -19.35 -23.16
C ARG A 86 -26.13 -20.66 -22.49
N ALA A 87 -25.99 -20.76 -21.16
CA ALA A 87 -26.11 -22.01 -20.42
C ALA A 87 -27.54 -22.28 -19.89
N ARG A 88 -28.38 -21.26 -19.75
CA ARG A 88 -29.75 -21.32 -19.17
C ARG A 88 -29.86 -22.29 -17.97
N PRO A 89 -29.02 -22.13 -16.94
CA PRO A 89 -28.98 -23.07 -15.83
C PRO A 89 -30.23 -22.98 -14.96
N LYS A 90 -30.76 -24.14 -14.55
CA LYS A 90 -31.89 -24.24 -13.61
C LYS A 90 -31.46 -23.98 -12.15
N GLU A 91 -30.19 -24.20 -11.84
CA GLU A 91 -29.60 -23.97 -10.51
C GLU A 91 -28.24 -23.26 -10.59
N LEU A 92 -27.83 -22.61 -9.50
CA LEU A 92 -26.52 -21.99 -9.41
C LEU A 92 -25.42 -23.07 -9.26
N PRO A 93 -24.26 -22.92 -9.93
CA PRO A 93 -23.15 -23.84 -9.75
C PRO A 93 -22.70 -23.84 -8.29
N LYS A 94 -22.58 -25.05 -7.73
CA LYS A 94 -22.10 -25.26 -6.36
C LYS A 94 -20.62 -24.89 -6.28
N ALA A 95 -20.19 -24.31 -5.15
CA ALA A 95 -18.77 -24.11 -4.90
C ALA A 95 -18.06 -25.47 -4.93
N PRO A 96 -16.87 -25.59 -5.55
CA PRO A 96 -16.14 -26.85 -5.60
C PRO A 96 -15.75 -27.35 -4.19
N VAL A 97 -15.61 -26.43 -3.22
CA VAL A 97 -15.34 -26.74 -1.81
C VAL A 97 -16.18 -25.81 -0.93
N THR A 98 -16.89 -26.36 0.06
CA THR A 98 -17.66 -25.58 1.06
C THR A 98 -17.01 -25.79 2.43
N PHE A 99 -16.16 -24.84 2.86
CA PHE A 99 -15.43 -24.95 4.14
C PHE A 99 -16.35 -24.86 5.38
N VAL A 100 -17.45 -24.12 5.28
CA VAL A 100 -18.40 -23.93 6.38
C VAL A 100 -19.81 -24.25 5.89
N PRO A 101 -20.48 -25.27 6.45
CA PRO A 101 -21.84 -25.62 6.09
C PRO A 101 -22.81 -24.44 6.31
N PRO A 102 -23.83 -24.30 5.44
CA PRO A 102 -24.90 -23.32 5.65
C PRO A 102 -25.59 -23.57 6.99
N GLY A 103 -25.78 -22.52 7.80
CA GLY A 103 -26.49 -22.63 9.08
C GLY A 103 -25.61 -22.99 10.28
N THR A 104 -24.28 -22.97 10.15
CA THR A 104 -23.37 -23.13 11.29
C THR A 104 -23.58 -22.00 12.31
N LYS A 105 -24.00 -22.34 13.53
CA LYS A 105 -24.23 -21.38 14.63
C LYS A 105 -23.04 -21.38 15.58
N ILE A 106 -22.13 -20.41 15.42
CA ILE A 106 -20.99 -20.24 16.31
C ILE A 106 -21.37 -19.21 17.40
N PRO A 107 -21.27 -19.55 18.70
CA PRO A 107 -21.66 -18.65 19.79
C PRO A 107 -20.55 -17.62 20.10
N PHE A 108 -20.28 -16.71 19.16
CA PHE A 108 -19.26 -15.65 19.31
C PHE A 108 -19.42 -14.83 20.60
N MET A 109 -20.67 -14.62 21.04
CA MET A 109 -20.98 -13.84 22.24
C MET A 109 -20.54 -14.52 23.55
N GLY A 110 -20.44 -15.86 23.58
CA GLY A 110 -20.04 -16.62 24.76
C GLY A 110 -18.54 -16.50 25.07
N ILE A 111 -17.71 -16.39 24.02
CA ILE A 111 -16.25 -16.34 24.14
C ILE A 111 -15.73 -14.90 24.26
N ARG A 112 -16.60 -13.89 24.07
CA ARG A 112 -16.24 -12.46 24.01
C ARG A 112 -15.35 -11.96 25.15
N ARG A 113 -15.55 -12.46 26.38
CA ARG A 113 -14.78 -12.00 27.55
C ARG A 113 -13.29 -12.37 27.39
N TRP A 114 -13.01 -13.56 26.89
CA TRP A 114 -11.63 -14.02 26.67
C TRP A 114 -10.99 -13.32 25.46
N THR A 115 -11.72 -13.26 24.32
CA THR A 115 -11.18 -12.63 23.11
C THR A 115 -10.97 -11.14 23.29
N PHE A 116 -11.89 -10.42 23.94
CA PHE A 116 -11.70 -8.99 24.19
C PHE A 116 -10.59 -8.75 25.21
N THR A 117 -10.50 -9.53 26.30
CA THR A 117 -9.40 -9.35 27.27
C THR A 117 -8.05 -9.60 26.60
N LEU A 118 -7.92 -10.67 25.80
CA LEU A 118 -6.69 -10.98 25.08
C LEU A 118 -6.34 -9.88 24.05
N SER A 119 -7.29 -9.47 23.22
CA SER A 119 -7.05 -8.41 22.23
C SER A 119 -6.69 -7.09 22.88
N SER A 120 -7.40 -6.70 23.95
CA SER A 120 -7.08 -5.48 24.70
C SER A 120 -5.71 -5.56 25.37
N ALA A 121 -5.35 -6.69 25.97
CA ALA A 121 -4.02 -6.89 26.55
C ALA A 121 -2.92 -6.79 25.49
N LEU A 122 -3.11 -7.40 24.31
CA LEU A 122 -2.17 -7.31 23.21
C LEU A 122 -2.07 -5.89 22.65
N SER A 123 -3.18 -5.16 22.52
CA SER A 123 -3.17 -3.76 22.09
C SER A 123 -2.43 -2.86 23.09
N ILE A 124 -2.66 -3.04 24.39
CA ILE A 124 -1.94 -2.31 25.43
C ILE A 124 -0.44 -2.65 25.39
N LEU A 125 -0.10 -3.93 25.25
CA LEU A 125 1.28 -4.37 25.13
C LEU A 125 1.96 -3.73 23.91
N SER A 126 1.29 -3.69 22.74
CA SER A 126 1.84 -3.02 21.56
C SER A 126 2.10 -1.53 21.79
N VAL A 127 1.21 -0.83 22.51
CA VAL A 127 1.41 0.59 22.85
C VAL A 127 2.56 0.76 23.85
N VAL A 128 2.68 -0.11 24.86
CA VAL A 128 3.79 -0.08 25.82
C VAL A 128 5.12 -0.36 25.12
N LEU A 129 5.17 -1.36 24.25
CA LEU A 129 6.35 -1.66 23.44
C LEU A 129 6.71 -0.48 22.53
N PHE A 130 5.72 0.14 21.89
CA PHE A 130 5.94 1.32 21.05
C PHE A 130 6.56 2.50 21.83
N MET A 131 6.19 2.68 23.11
CA MET A 131 6.76 3.75 23.96
C MET A 131 8.11 3.40 24.59
N THR A 132 8.41 2.12 24.80
CA THR A 132 9.63 1.68 25.53
C THR A 132 10.75 1.23 24.61
N VAL A 133 10.42 0.68 23.44
CA VAL A 133 11.39 0.26 22.43
C VAL A 133 11.57 1.42 21.46
N GLY A 134 12.77 1.99 21.44
CA GLY A 134 13.12 3.09 20.53
C GLY A 134 12.79 2.73 19.08
N ILE A 135 12.11 3.64 18.38
CA ILE A 135 11.71 3.44 16.98
C ILE A 135 12.92 3.70 16.09
N ASN A 136 13.17 2.79 15.15
CA ASN A 136 14.14 3.02 14.09
C ASN A 136 13.54 3.99 13.05
N TYR A 137 13.70 5.28 13.32
CA TYR A 137 13.31 6.35 12.40
C TYR A 137 14.12 6.27 11.08
N GLY A 138 13.42 6.42 9.96
CA GLY A 138 14.04 6.52 8.64
C GLY A 138 14.67 7.90 8.38
N ILE A 139 15.34 8.02 7.24
CA ILE A 139 16.08 9.24 6.81
C ILE A 139 15.21 10.50 6.84
N ASP A 140 13.92 10.37 6.52
CA ASP A 140 12.97 11.50 6.51
C ASP A 140 12.76 12.15 7.90
N PHE A 141 13.05 11.40 8.98
CA PHE A 141 12.87 11.84 10.37
C PHE A 141 14.18 12.07 11.12
N LYS A 142 15.19 11.22 10.92
CA LYS A 142 16.53 11.40 11.53
C LYS A 142 17.36 12.50 10.87
N GLY A 143 16.99 12.90 9.64
CA GLY A 143 17.85 13.73 8.81
C GLY A 143 18.94 12.88 8.15
N GLY A 144 19.86 13.58 7.50
CA GLY A 144 20.98 12.97 6.79
C GLY A 144 21.51 13.87 5.68
N SER A 145 22.21 13.26 4.73
CA SER A 145 22.78 13.99 3.60
C SER A 145 21.91 13.81 2.35
N LEU A 146 21.55 14.94 1.74
CA LEU A 146 20.93 15.01 0.42
C LEU A 146 22.01 15.31 -0.62
N ILE A 147 22.13 14.44 -1.61
CA ILE A 147 23.09 14.58 -2.70
C ILE A 147 22.29 14.57 -4.01
N GLU A 148 22.31 15.70 -4.72
CA GLU A 148 21.74 15.84 -6.05
C GLU A 148 22.82 15.56 -7.09
N VAL A 149 22.60 14.51 -7.88
CA VAL A 149 23.50 14.07 -8.94
C VAL A 149 22.79 14.07 -10.28
N GLN A 150 23.50 14.45 -11.34
CA GLN A 150 23.02 14.40 -12.72
C GLN A 150 23.84 13.40 -13.53
N ALA A 151 23.19 12.51 -14.28
CA ALA A 151 23.87 11.59 -15.19
C ALA A 151 24.57 12.33 -16.34
N LYS A 152 25.84 12.02 -16.59
CA LYS A 152 26.64 12.61 -17.69
C LYS A 152 26.24 12.09 -19.07
N SER A 153 25.66 10.89 -19.15
CA SER A 153 25.19 10.28 -20.40
C SER A 153 23.99 9.37 -20.18
N GLY A 154 22.88 9.65 -20.86
CA GLY A 154 21.65 8.84 -20.82
C GLY A 154 20.78 9.04 -19.58
N ASN A 155 19.76 8.19 -19.43
CA ASN A 155 18.89 8.15 -18.26
C ASN A 155 19.64 7.55 -17.07
N ALA A 156 19.42 8.08 -15.87
CA ALA A 156 20.01 7.53 -14.66
C ALA A 156 19.37 6.19 -14.29
N ASP A 157 20.17 5.12 -14.14
CA ASP A 157 19.69 3.83 -13.66
C ASP A 157 19.63 3.83 -12.13
N LEU A 158 18.41 4.01 -11.59
CA LEU A 158 18.16 4.02 -10.15
C LEU A 158 18.47 2.67 -9.48
N ALA A 159 18.37 1.55 -10.21
CA ALA A 159 18.62 0.23 -9.67
C ALA A 159 20.14 -0.01 -9.52
N ASP A 160 20.92 0.34 -10.55
CA ASP A 160 22.38 0.28 -10.51
C ASP A 160 22.94 1.22 -9.42
N LEU A 161 22.45 2.47 -9.37
CA LEU A 161 22.83 3.42 -8.32
C LEU A 161 22.54 2.89 -6.92
N ARG A 162 21.34 2.33 -6.70
CA ARG A 162 20.99 1.76 -5.39
C ARG A 162 21.89 0.58 -5.05
N ALA A 163 22.20 -0.30 -6.01
CA ALA A 163 23.06 -1.46 -5.78
C ALA A 163 24.48 -1.05 -5.36
N ARG A 164 25.13 -0.16 -6.11
CA ARG A 164 26.48 0.35 -5.80
C ARG A 164 26.54 1.05 -4.45
N LEU A 165 25.56 1.90 -4.16
CA LEU A 165 25.51 2.64 -2.89
C LEU A 165 25.23 1.74 -1.68
N THR A 166 24.52 0.62 -1.88
CA THR A 166 24.28 -0.37 -0.82
C THR A 166 25.56 -1.17 -0.51
N GLU A 167 26.40 -1.45 -1.51
CA GLU A 167 27.67 -2.15 -1.33
C GLU A 167 28.69 -1.35 -0.51
N LEU A 168 28.62 -0.01 -0.55
CA LEU A 168 29.48 0.88 0.24
C LEU A 168 29.22 0.81 1.76
N ASN A 169 28.18 0.10 2.20
CA ASN A 169 27.79 -0.09 3.60
C ASN A 169 27.67 1.24 4.37
N ILE A 170 27.11 2.26 3.70
CA ILE A 170 26.97 3.63 4.20
C ILE A 170 25.65 3.87 4.96
N GLY A 171 24.94 2.81 5.32
CA GLY A 171 23.66 2.89 6.04
C GLY A 171 22.45 2.83 5.10
N GLU A 172 21.31 3.37 5.55
CA GLU A 172 20.09 3.41 4.73
C GLU A 172 20.27 4.45 3.61
N VAL A 173 20.16 3.99 2.36
CA VAL A 173 20.26 4.84 1.16
C VAL A 173 18.95 4.79 0.39
N GLN A 174 18.40 5.97 0.13
CA GLN A 174 17.22 6.14 -0.71
C GLN A 174 17.57 6.92 -1.96
N VAL A 175 17.53 6.24 -3.11
CA VAL A 175 17.71 6.85 -4.43
C VAL A 175 16.33 7.14 -5.02
N GLN A 176 16.07 8.40 -5.38
CA GLN A 176 14.83 8.86 -5.99
C GLN A 176 15.12 9.80 -7.16
N GLN A 177 14.31 9.72 -8.21
CA GLN A 177 14.43 10.63 -9.35
C GLN A 177 13.89 12.02 -8.98
N PHE A 178 14.56 13.09 -9.42
CA PHE A 178 14.19 14.47 -9.10
C PHE A 178 14.13 15.34 -10.36
N GLY A 179 12.93 15.80 -10.75
CA GLY A 179 12.78 16.65 -11.93
C GLY A 179 12.91 15.87 -13.24
N THR A 180 14.11 15.81 -13.84
CA THR A 180 14.35 15.18 -15.15
C THR A 180 14.75 13.70 -15.03
N PRO A 181 14.65 12.88 -16.10
CA PRO A 181 15.18 11.50 -16.14
C PRO A 181 16.66 11.33 -15.83
N ASN A 182 17.42 12.42 -15.87
CA ASN A 182 18.87 12.41 -15.67
C ASN A 182 19.25 12.87 -14.26
N ASP A 183 18.32 13.53 -13.55
CA ASP A 183 18.55 14.12 -12.25
C ASP A 183 18.05 13.18 -11.16
N VAL A 184 18.95 12.82 -10.25
CA VAL A 184 18.70 11.87 -9.17
C VAL A 184 19.05 12.51 -7.84
N LEU A 185 18.16 12.35 -6.89
CA LEU A 185 18.35 12.71 -5.50
C LEU A 185 18.67 11.46 -4.69
N ILE A 186 19.86 11.43 -4.13
CA ILE A 186 20.33 10.40 -3.21
C ILE A 186 20.16 10.94 -1.79
N ARG A 187 19.44 10.22 -0.94
CA ARG A 187 19.36 10.50 0.49
C ARG A 187 20.11 9.42 1.24
N VAL A 188 21.03 9.81 2.11
CA VAL A 188 21.76 8.89 2.98
C VAL A 188 21.42 9.22 4.43
N GLY A 189 21.07 8.20 5.21
CA GLY A 189 20.79 8.38 6.63
C GLY A 189 22.02 8.85 7.41
N THR A 190 21.79 9.65 8.46
CA THR A 190 22.85 10.04 9.40
C THR A 190 23.56 8.80 9.96
N GLN A 191 24.89 8.82 9.93
CA GLN A 191 25.71 7.80 10.59
C GLN A 191 26.01 8.19 12.03
N ASP A 192 26.04 7.19 12.92
CA ASP A 192 26.43 7.35 14.32
C ASP A 192 27.93 7.72 14.41
N GLY A 193 28.25 9.01 14.25
CA GLY A 193 29.63 9.51 14.20
C GLY A 193 29.81 11.02 14.04
N GLY A 194 28.72 11.80 13.95
CA GLY A 194 28.75 13.27 13.80
C GLY A 194 29.13 13.76 12.40
N GLU A 195 29.37 15.07 12.25
CA GLU A 195 29.63 15.75 10.95
C GLU A 195 30.78 15.11 10.14
N ASN A 196 31.78 14.54 10.81
CA ASN A 196 32.91 13.87 10.15
C ASN A 196 32.50 12.56 9.42
N ALA A 197 31.50 11.86 9.95
CA ALA A 197 30.99 10.64 9.33
C ALA A 197 30.21 10.98 8.05
N GLU A 198 29.47 12.09 8.05
CA GLU A 198 28.73 12.55 6.87
C GLU A 198 29.68 12.98 5.74
N GLN A 199 30.76 13.69 6.06
CA GLN A 199 31.80 14.03 5.06
C GLN A 199 32.44 12.77 4.46
N THR A 200 32.74 11.77 5.30
CA THR A 200 33.29 10.49 4.84
C THR A 200 32.32 9.76 3.90
N VAL A 201 31.01 9.82 4.17
CA VAL A 201 29.97 9.26 3.30
C VAL A 201 29.93 10.01 1.97
N ILE A 202 29.93 11.35 2.00
CA ILE A 202 29.93 12.18 0.79
C ILE A 202 31.16 11.87 -0.08
N ASP A 203 32.34 11.70 0.52
CA ASP A 203 33.56 11.37 -0.19
C ASP A 203 33.53 9.97 -0.81
N LYS A 204 32.98 8.97 -0.11
CA LYS A 204 32.76 7.63 -0.67
C LYS A 204 31.79 7.65 -1.84
N VAL A 205 30.67 8.37 -1.70
CA VAL A 205 29.67 8.53 -2.77
C VAL A 205 30.27 9.26 -3.96
N ARG A 206 31.09 10.30 -3.72
CA ARG A 206 31.82 11.01 -4.77
C ARG A 206 32.82 10.11 -5.48
N GLY A 207 33.59 9.32 -4.75
CA GLY A 207 34.58 8.39 -5.32
C GLY A 207 33.95 7.38 -6.28
N GLU A 208 32.79 6.81 -5.94
CA GLU A 208 32.12 5.80 -6.78
C GLU A 208 31.35 6.42 -7.97
N LEU A 209 30.78 7.62 -7.81
CA LEU A 209 29.87 8.18 -8.81
C LEU A 209 30.47 9.28 -9.70
N GLN A 210 31.66 9.82 -9.38
CA GLN A 210 32.27 10.93 -10.14
C GLN A 210 32.48 10.66 -11.63
N ASP A 211 32.67 9.39 -12.02
CA ASP A 211 32.97 9.03 -13.41
C ASP A 211 31.71 9.14 -14.29
N ASN A 212 30.56 8.75 -13.74
CA ASN A 212 29.29 8.64 -14.48
C ASN A 212 28.31 9.79 -14.20
N TYR A 213 28.46 10.48 -13.06
CA TYR A 213 27.53 11.50 -12.59
C TYR A 213 28.25 12.81 -12.23
N ASP A 214 27.56 13.92 -12.44
CA ASP A 214 27.97 15.26 -12.02
C ASP A 214 27.24 15.65 -10.73
N PHE A 215 27.96 16.24 -9.78
CA PHE A 215 27.42 16.60 -8.45
C PHE A 215 26.94 18.03 -8.47
N ARG A 216 25.62 18.22 -8.44
CA ARG A 216 25.01 19.56 -8.53
C ARG A 216 24.90 20.24 -7.17
N ARG A 217 24.49 19.49 -6.15
CA ARG A 217 24.21 20.03 -4.82
C ARG A 217 24.41 18.96 -3.76
N VAL A 218 25.06 19.33 -2.67
CA VAL A 218 25.20 18.48 -1.49
C VAL A 218 24.75 19.31 -0.30
N GLU A 219 23.76 18.80 0.42
CA GLU A 219 23.21 19.45 1.60
C GLU A 219 23.10 18.46 2.74
N VAL A 220 23.56 18.89 3.91
CA VAL A 220 23.27 18.21 5.16
C VAL A 220 21.94 18.76 5.65
N VAL A 221 20.93 17.89 5.73
CA VAL A 221 19.62 18.24 6.25
C VAL A 221 19.49 17.64 7.64
N GLY A 222 19.39 18.52 8.63
CA GLY A 222 19.10 18.10 10.00
C GLY A 222 17.72 17.43 10.11
N PRO A 223 17.48 16.66 11.18
CA PRO A 223 16.20 16.01 11.43
C PRO A 223 15.04 17.01 11.31
N THR A 224 14.11 16.72 10.40
CA THR A 224 12.94 17.57 10.08
C THR A 224 12.04 17.84 11.29
N VAL A 225 12.16 17.03 12.35
CA VAL A 225 11.26 17.04 13.52
C VAL A 225 11.98 17.27 14.85
N SER A 226 13.24 17.73 14.85
CA SER A 226 13.95 18.11 16.10
C SER A 226 14.00 19.62 16.35
N GLY A 227 13.19 20.40 15.64
CA GLY A 227 13.16 21.87 15.72
C GLY A 227 12.15 22.48 16.70
N GLU A 228 11.40 21.68 17.45
CA GLU A 228 10.53 22.13 18.56
C GLU A 228 10.72 21.28 19.82
#